data_AF-A0A258A8W3-F1
#
_entry.id   AF-A0A258A8W3-F1
#
_cell.length_a   1.000
_cell.length_b   1.000
_cell.length_c   1.000
_cell.angle_alpha   90.00
_cell.angle_beta   90.00
_cell.angle_gamma   90.00
#
_symmetry.space_group_name_H-M   'P 1'
#
loop_
_entity.id
_entity.type
_entity.pdbx_description
1 polymer ?
#
loop_
_entity_poly.entity_id
_entity_poly.type
_entity_poly.pdbx_seq_one_letter_code
_entity_poly.pdbx_strand_id
1 'polypeptide(L)'
;MSQAALSSLPSRLAASMPGYQLNFLTMPSAWTCGEVASAMMWSDTITLMILGQDFYATFIPHKTIADSSKVNEVLLCLSFDSRADVDAITQKAGAAGGKADVRPLQDMGFMYGRSFE
;
A
#
# COMPACT_ATOMS: atom_id res chain seq x y z
N MET A 1 10.48 9.66 -19.31
CA MET A 1 10.54 9.24 -17.90
C MET A 1 9.34 9.85 -17.19
N SER A 2 8.28 9.07 -16.98
CA SER A 2 7.12 9.50 -16.19
C SER A 2 7.29 8.89 -14.81
N GLN A 3 7.67 9.68 -13.81
CA GLN A 3 7.63 9.21 -12.42
C GLN A 3 6.17 9.23 -11.98
N ALA A 4 5.57 8.06 -11.85
CA ALA A 4 4.28 7.93 -11.18
C ALA A 4 4.49 8.00 -9.65
N ALA A 5 3.50 8.52 -8.94
CA ALA A 5 3.53 8.62 -7.49
C ALA A 5 2.22 8.05 -6.96
N LEU A 6 2.28 6.85 -6.38
CA LEU A 6 1.13 6.20 -5.75
C LEU A 6 0.89 6.76 -4.36
N SER A 7 -0.07 7.65 -4.20
CA SER A 7 -0.34 8.23 -2.89
C SER A 7 -1.35 7.38 -2.10
N SER A 8 -0.86 6.86 -0.96
CA SER A 8 -1.49 6.13 0.17
C SER A 8 -1.68 4.60 0.04
N LEU A 9 -1.09 3.88 1.00
CA LEU A 9 -1.49 2.54 1.43
C LEU A 9 -1.89 2.70 2.89
N PRO A 10 -3.18 2.82 3.25
CA PRO A 10 -3.56 2.76 4.64
C PRO A 10 -3.31 1.35 5.15
N SER A 11 -2.91 1.28 6.42
CA SER A 11 -2.74 0.05 7.20
C SER A 11 -3.94 -0.93 7.09
N ARG A 12 -5.12 -0.43 6.70
CA ARG A 12 -6.35 -1.20 6.53
C ARG A 12 -6.41 -2.04 5.24
N LEU A 13 -5.81 -1.59 4.13
CA LEU A 13 -5.79 -2.37 2.88
C LEU A 13 -4.97 -3.66 3.07
N ALA A 14 -3.96 -3.61 3.92
CA ALA A 14 -3.13 -4.75 4.27
C ALA A 14 -3.86 -5.76 5.22
N ALA A 15 -4.76 -5.27 6.08
CA ALA A 15 -5.52 -6.09 7.02
C ALA A 15 -6.79 -6.72 6.42
N SER A 16 -7.34 -6.19 5.32
CA SER A 16 -8.59 -6.66 4.71
C SER A 16 -8.43 -7.72 3.62
N MET A 17 -7.21 -8.23 3.37
CA MET A 17 -6.95 -9.10 2.22
C MET A 17 -6.43 -10.50 2.65
N PRO A 18 -7.30 -11.39 3.16
CA PRO A 18 -6.91 -12.80 3.33
C PRO A 18 -6.74 -13.44 1.95
N GLY A 19 -5.49 -13.76 1.58
CA GLY A 19 -5.16 -14.66 0.46
C GLY A 19 -4.90 -14.01 -0.91
N TYR A 20 -4.68 -12.70 -1.01
CA TYR A 20 -4.46 -12.09 -2.32
C TYR A 20 -2.99 -12.15 -2.76
N GLN A 21 -2.68 -13.07 -3.69
CA GLN A 21 -1.56 -12.88 -4.61
C GLN A 21 -1.95 -11.78 -5.60
N LEU A 22 -1.52 -10.54 -5.33
CA LEU A 22 -1.45 -9.56 -6.39
C LEU A 22 -0.41 -10.14 -7.36
N ASN A 23 -0.79 -10.57 -8.56
CA ASN A 23 0.09 -11.22 -9.55
C ASN A 23 1.30 -10.37 -10.02
N PHE A 24 1.61 -9.28 -9.31
CA PHE A 24 2.80 -8.43 -9.45
C PHE A 24 3.64 -8.33 -8.17
N LEU A 25 3.16 -8.85 -7.04
CA LEU A 25 3.79 -8.77 -5.72
C LEU A 25 3.79 -10.16 -5.09
N THR A 26 4.90 -10.87 -5.27
CA THR A 26 5.08 -12.23 -4.76
C THR A 26 5.33 -12.17 -3.25
N MET A 27 4.46 -12.81 -2.46
CA MET A 27 4.70 -13.11 -1.04
C MET A 27 5.49 -14.42 -0.96
N PRO A 28 6.78 -14.44 -0.55
CA PRO A 28 7.46 -15.69 -0.33
C PRO A 28 7.00 -16.28 1.02
N SER A 29 6.63 -17.55 1.05
CA SER A 29 6.06 -18.22 2.24
C SER A 29 6.95 -18.20 3.47
N ALA A 30 8.26 -17.93 3.31
CA ALA A 30 9.21 -17.75 4.41
C ALA A 30 9.01 -16.45 5.21
N TRP A 31 8.20 -15.50 4.73
CA TRP A 31 8.04 -14.16 5.32
C TRP A 31 6.66 -13.94 5.95
N THR A 32 5.92 -15.03 6.17
CA THR A 32 4.66 -15.05 6.94
C THR A 32 4.90 -15.73 8.28
N CYS A 33 4.64 -15.02 9.38
CA CYS A 33 4.67 -15.58 10.73
C CYS A 33 3.23 -15.68 11.24
N GLY A 34 2.61 -16.85 11.02
CA GLY A 34 1.21 -17.09 11.42
C GLY A 34 0.24 -16.02 10.89
N GLU A 35 -0.71 -15.61 11.73
CA GLU A 35 -1.67 -14.53 11.43
C GLU A 35 -1.23 -13.14 11.92
N VAL A 36 -0.07 -13.03 12.57
CA VAL A 36 0.34 -11.80 13.29
C VAL A 36 1.24 -10.88 12.45
N ALA A 37 1.91 -11.43 11.44
CA ALA A 37 2.78 -10.66 10.55
C ALA A 37 2.97 -11.33 9.19
N SER A 38 3.03 -10.53 8.15
CA SER A 38 3.39 -10.93 6.79
C SER A 38 4.30 -9.86 6.18
N ALA A 39 5.18 -10.23 5.25
CA ALA A 39 5.93 -9.26 4.47
C ALA A 39 5.87 -9.56 2.98
N MET A 40 5.76 -8.49 2.20
CA MET A 40 5.66 -8.49 0.75
C MET A 40 6.87 -7.77 0.17
N MET A 41 7.55 -8.39 -0.79
CA MET A 41 8.59 -7.70 -1.56
C MET A 41 7.94 -6.87 -2.66
N TRP A 42 8.18 -5.55 -2.63
CA TRP A 42 7.79 -4.63 -3.69
C TRP A 42 8.83 -4.62 -4.82
N SER A 43 10.11 -4.64 -4.44
CA SER A 43 11.26 -4.76 -5.34
C SER A 43 12.40 -5.49 -4.63
N ASP A 44 13.51 -5.71 -5.34
CA ASP A 44 14.73 -6.27 -4.74
C ASP A 44 15.29 -5.40 -3.59
N THR A 45 14.84 -4.16 -3.46
CA THR A 45 15.30 -3.19 -2.46
C THR A 45 14.22 -2.72 -1.49
N ILE A 46 12.95 -3.02 -1.74
CA ILE A 46 11.82 -2.54 -0.94
C ILE A 46 10.99 -3.73 -0.47
N THR A 47 10.87 -3.87 0.85
CA THR A 47 10.01 -4.85 1.51
C THR A 47 8.98 -4.13 2.36
N LEU A 48 7.70 -4.46 2.18
CA LEU A 48 6.58 -3.94 2.94
C LEU A 48 6.20 -4.96 4.00
N MET A 49 6.25 -4.56 5.27
CA MET A 49 5.81 -5.41 6.39
C MET A 49 4.38 -5.03 6.78
N ILE A 50 3.52 -6.05 6.82
CA ILE A 50 2.14 -5.97 7.26
C ILE A 50 2.09 -6.62 8.64
N LEU A 51 1.93 -5.80 9.67
CA LEU A 51 1.96 -6.24 11.06
C LEU A 51 0.57 -6.08 11.68
N GLY A 52 0.14 -7.08 12.45
CA GLY A 52 -1.01 -6.95 13.33
C GLY A 52 -0.80 -5.83 14.35
N GLN A 53 -1.87 -5.13 14.72
CA GLN A 53 -1.80 -3.93 15.55
C GLN A 53 -1.12 -4.17 16.91
N ASP A 54 -1.44 -5.28 17.58
CA ASP A 54 -0.85 -5.64 18.87
C ASP A 54 0.65 -5.95 18.75
N PHE A 55 1.06 -6.61 17.66
CA PHE A 55 2.47 -6.89 17.40
C PHE A 55 3.23 -5.60 17.06
N TYR A 56 2.65 -4.72 16.25
CA TYR A 56 3.22 -3.41 15.95
C TYR A 56 3.41 -2.55 17.21
N ALA A 57 2.47 -2.61 18.16
CA ALA A 57 2.56 -1.89 19.43
C ALA A 57 3.82 -2.25 20.25
N THR A 58 4.36 -3.46 20.08
CA THR A 58 5.61 -3.87 20.74
C THR A 58 6.84 -3.10 20.26
N PHE A 59 6.82 -2.58 19.03
CA PHE A 59 7.90 -1.75 18.46
C PHE A 59 7.84 -0.30 18.95
N ILE A 60 6.66 0.16 19.37
CA ILE A 60 6.42 1.56 19.76
C ILE A 60 5.68 1.66 21.12
N PRO A 61 6.24 1.12 22.21
CA PRO A 61 5.53 0.88 23.47
C PRO A 61 4.97 2.12 24.18
N HIS A 62 5.32 3.33 23.73
CA HIS A 62 4.92 4.59 24.35
C HIS A 62 4.23 5.56 23.37
N LYS A 63 3.85 5.08 22.17
CA LYS A 63 3.18 5.90 21.17
C LYS A 63 1.83 5.29 20.78
N THR A 64 0.87 6.15 20.50
CA THR A 64 -0.44 5.75 20.00
C THR A 64 -0.35 5.40 18.52
N ILE A 65 -0.89 4.25 18.15
CA ILE A 65 -1.03 3.84 16.74
C ILE A 65 -2.12 4.69 16.09
N ALA A 66 -1.82 5.27 14.93
CA ALA A 66 -2.76 6.10 14.20
C ALA A 66 -3.95 5.29 13.64
N ASP A 67 -5.16 5.81 13.82
CA ASP A 67 -6.37 5.30 13.18
C ASP A 67 -6.46 5.85 11.75
N SER A 68 -6.07 5.02 10.78
CA SER A 68 -6.00 5.40 9.36
C SER A 68 -7.34 5.78 8.73
N SER A 69 -8.47 5.53 9.41
CA SER A 69 -9.78 6.03 8.97
C SER A 69 -10.05 7.50 9.33
N LYS A 70 -9.24 8.07 10.23
CA LYS A 70 -9.42 9.42 10.77
C LYS A 70 -8.24 10.33 10.48
N VAL A 71 -7.03 9.79 10.53
CA VAL A 71 -5.78 10.54 10.40
C VAL A 71 -4.83 9.83 9.45
N ASN A 72 -4.10 10.61 8.66
CA ASN A 72 -3.05 10.11 7.79
C ASN A 72 -1.69 10.28 8.48
N GLU A 73 -1.00 9.18 8.79
CA GLU A 73 0.34 9.20 9.39
C GLU A 73 1.44 9.35 8.33
N VAL A 74 1.30 8.63 7.20
CA VAL A 74 2.30 8.59 6.12
C VAL A 74 1.60 8.58 4.77
N LEU A 75 2.18 9.31 3.81
CA LEU A 75 1.85 9.23 2.40
C LEU A 75 3.03 8.60 1.66
N LEU A 76 2.87 7.35 1.21
CA LEU A 76 3.84 6.71 0.34
C LEU A 76 3.61 7.18 -1.10
N CYS A 77 4.64 7.14 -1.95
CA CYS A 77 4.59 7.46 -3.38
C CYS A 77 5.41 6.41 -4.14
N LEU A 78 4.74 5.51 -4.86
CA LEU A 78 5.38 4.46 -5.66
C LEU A 78 5.37 4.80 -7.16
N SER A 79 6.50 4.54 -7.81
CA SER A 79 6.66 4.74 -9.26
C SER A 79 6.35 3.49 -10.06
N PHE A 80 5.85 3.73 -11.27
CA PHE A 80 5.46 2.74 -12.23
C PHE A 80 5.96 3.16 -13.61
N ASP A 81 6.16 2.18 -14.48
CA ASP A 81 6.75 2.40 -15.81
C ASP A 81 5.77 3.03 -16.80
N SER A 82 4.45 2.87 -16.57
CA SER A 82 3.44 3.39 -17.49
C SER A 82 2.21 3.97 -16.78
N ARG A 83 1.46 4.81 -17.50
CA ARG A 83 0.16 5.34 -17.06
C ARG A 83 -0.87 4.22 -16.86
N ALA A 84 -0.83 3.20 -17.72
CA ALA A 84 -1.72 2.05 -17.63
C ALA A 84 -1.49 1.26 -16.34
N ASP A 85 -0.25 1.13 -15.87
CA ASP A 85 0.06 0.45 -14.61
C ASP A 85 -0.47 1.22 -13.39
N VAL A 86 -0.37 2.56 -13.43
CA VAL A 86 -0.96 3.44 -12.41
C VAL A 86 -2.49 3.27 -12.36
N ASP A 87 -3.14 3.18 -13.51
CA ASP A 87 -4.58 2.95 -13.57
C ASP A 87 -4.96 1.57 -13.05
N ALA A 88 -4.22 0.54 -13.46
CA ALA A 88 -4.48 -0.84 -13.08
C ALA A 88 -4.33 -1.05 -11.56
N ILE A 89 -3.29 -0.49 -10.93
CA ILE A 89 -3.12 -0.61 -9.48
C ILE A 89 -4.21 0.16 -8.72
N THR A 90 -4.59 1.35 -9.20
CA THR A 90 -5.63 2.17 -8.56
C THR A 90 -6.99 1.49 -8.61
N GLN A 91 -7.35 0.92 -9.77
CA GLN A 91 -8.59 0.16 -9.92
C GLN A 91 -8.61 -1.09 -9.04
N LYS A 92 -7.49 -1.83 -8.96
CA LYS A 92 -7.37 -3.01 -8.10
C LYS A 92 -7.53 -2.64 -6.62
N ALA A 93 -6.90 -1.56 -6.17
CA ALA A 93 -7.03 -1.09 -4.80
C ALA A 93 -8.49 -0.72 -4.46
N GLY A 94 -9.17 0.00 -5.37
CA GLY A 94 -10.59 0.29 -5.22
C GLY A 94 -11.47 -0.97 -5.16
N ALA A 95 -11.22 -1.94 -6.04
CA ALA A 95 -11.96 -3.20 -6.07
C ALA A 95 -11.70 -4.08 -4.83
N ALA A 96 -10.55 -3.92 -4.19
CA ALA A 96 -10.15 -4.63 -2.98
C ALA A 96 -10.78 -4.06 -1.69
N GLY A 97 -11.65 -3.06 -1.79
CA GLY A 97 -12.30 -2.41 -0.64
C GLY A 97 -11.60 -1.14 -0.17
N GLY A 98 -10.54 -0.71 -0.86
CA GLY A 98 -10.03 0.65 -0.74
C GLY A 98 -10.90 1.65 -1.49
N LYS A 99 -10.57 2.93 -1.38
CA LYS A 99 -11.22 4.05 -2.03
C LYS A 99 -10.25 4.66 -3.03
N ALA A 100 -10.55 4.46 -4.30
CA ALA A 100 -9.79 5.05 -5.40
C ALA A 100 -10.08 6.56 -5.55
N ASP A 101 -9.10 7.27 -6.09
CA ASP A 101 -9.15 8.69 -6.47
C ASP A 101 -9.58 9.62 -5.33
N VAL A 102 -9.00 9.40 -4.14
CA VAL A 102 -9.23 10.25 -2.95
C VAL A 102 -8.81 11.71 -3.16
N ARG A 103 -7.89 11.95 -4.10
CA ARG A 103 -7.47 13.26 -4.59
C ARG A 103 -7.74 13.34 -6.10
N PRO A 104 -7.93 14.56 -6.64
CA PRO A 104 -8.04 14.76 -8.08
C PRO A 104 -6.87 14.13 -8.85
N LEU A 105 -7.17 13.61 -10.04
CA LEU A 105 -6.17 13.07 -10.96
C LEU A 105 -5.06 14.10 -11.19
N GLN A 106 -3.81 13.68 -11.02
CA GLN A 106 -2.65 14.50 -11.34
C GLN A 106 -2.19 14.16 -12.75
N ASP A 107 -2.53 14.99 -13.73
CA ASP A 107 -2.01 14.88 -15.09
C ASP A 107 -1.41 16.22 -15.54
N MET A 108 -0.09 16.31 -15.48
CA MET A 108 0.68 17.49 -15.91
C MET A 108 1.50 17.21 -17.18
N GLY A 109 1.16 16.16 -17.93
CA GLY A 109 1.92 15.70 -19.09
C GLY A 109 3.19 14.93 -18.71
N PHE A 110 4.08 15.54 -17.94
CA PHE A 110 5.31 14.92 -17.41
C PHE A 110 5.09 14.09 -16.14
N MET A 111 3.99 14.35 -15.44
CA MET A 111 3.61 13.66 -14.21
C MET A 111 2.21 13.10 -14.38
N TYR A 112 2.07 11.82 -14.09
CA TYR A 112 0.79 11.12 -14.04
C TYR A 112 0.68 10.41 -12.69
N GLY A 113 -0.33 10.75 -11.90
CA GLY A 113 -0.48 10.23 -10.55
C GLY A 113 -1.93 10.04 -10.17
N ARG A 114 -2.21 8.88 -9.57
CA ARG A 114 -3.49 8.56 -8.95
C ARG A 114 -3.28 8.20 -7.49
N SER A 115 -4.36 8.30 -6.73
CA SER A 115 -4.35 8.16 -5.28
C SER A 115 -5.41 7.16 -4.86
N PHE A 116 -5.16 6.40 -3.80
CA PHE A 116 -6.18 5.56 -3.19
C PHE A 116 -5.91 5.39 -1.70
N GLU A 117 -6.94 5.08 -0.91
CA GLU A 117 -6.81 4.65 0.48
C GLU A 117 -7.54 3.32 0.72
#